data_AF-B0E3X6-F1
#
_entry.id   AF-B0E3X6-F1
#
_cell.length_a   1.000
_cell.length_b   1.000
_cell.length_c   1.000
_cell.angle_alpha   90.00
_cell.angle_beta   90.00
_cell.angle_gamma   90.00
#
_symmetry.space_group_name_H-M   'P 1'
#
loop_
_entity.id
_entity.type
_entity.pdbx_description
1 polymer ?
#
loop_
_entity_poly.entity_id
_entity_poly.type
_entity_poly.pdbx_seq_one_letter_code
_entity_poly.pdbx_strand_id
1 'polypeptide(L)'
;MIWAAILQHYIYKTNPCGYLASSCPADQVSPLNVWIQTGTYVLIALSEILASITGLEYAFTKAPKNMRSLVMSVFLFMTALSSAIGEAFVSLSSDPLLVWNYGVMGVLAGVSGIAFWWSVRDLDRKEDELNSLDEGHLHTTDGKHMDEREKGIL
;
A
#
# COMPACT_ATOMS: atom_id res chain seq x y z
N MET A 1 5.98 5.13 -10.29
CA MET A 1 7.30 4.80 -10.89
C MET A 1 7.40 5.10 -12.38
N ILE A 2 6.34 4.91 -13.18
CA ILE A 2 6.36 5.22 -14.64
C ILE A 2 6.71 6.70 -14.91
N TRP A 3 6.13 7.65 -14.17
CA TRP A 3 6.48 9.08 -14.29
C TRP A 3 7.99 9.33 -14.09
N ALA A 4 8.57 8.74 -13.04
CA ALA A 4 10.01 8.84 -12.77
C ALA A 4 10.86 8.20 -13.87
N ALA A 5 10.45 7.05 -14.43
CA ALA A 5 11.14 6.41 -15.54
C ALA A 5 11.16 7.29 -16.80
N ILE A 6 10.02 7.93 -17.11
CA ILE A 6 9.88 8.86 -18.23
C ILE A 6 10.78 10.08 -18.01
N LEU A 7 10.74 10.69 -16.82
CA LEU A 7 11.61 11.82 -16.51
C LEU A 7 13.09 11.47 -16.58
N GLN A 8 13.49 10.32 -16.03
CA GLN A 8 14.87 9.86 -16.11
C GLN A 8 15.31 9.64 -17.56
N HIS A 9 14.42 9.14 -18.42
CA HIS A 9 14.70 9.04 -19.86
C HIS A 9 14.94 10.40 -20.53
N TYR A 10 14.11 11.41 -20.20
CA TYR A 10 14.29 12.77 -20.71
C TYR A 10 15.55 13.46 -20.16
N ILE A 11 15.93 13.20 -18.92
CA ILE A 11 17.18 13.69 -18.32
C ILE A 11 18.39 13.15 -19.08
N TYR A 12 18.44 11.83 -19.34
CA TYR A 12 19.55 11.23 -20.12
C TYR A 12 19.59 11.71 -21.59
N LYS A 13 18.46 12.09 -22.17
CA LYS A 13 18.39 12.65 -23.54
C LYS A 13 18.86 14.10 -23.64
N THR A 14 18.71 14.89 -22.58
CA THR A 14 18.97 16.34 -22.58
C THR A 14 20.28 16.73 -21.91
N ASN A 15 20.92 15.81 -21.17
CA ASN A 15 22.20 16.06 -20.53
C ASN A 15 23.37 15.87 -21.53
N PRO A 16 24.33 16.81 -21.64
CA PRO A 16 25.54 16.66 -22.46
C PRO A 16 26.41 15.44 -22.12
N CYS A 17 26.34 14.92 -20.88
CA CYS A 17 27.04 13.70 -20.45
C CYS A 17 26.25 12.39 -20.72
N GLY A 18 25.08 12.47 -21.35
CA GLY A 18 24.28 11.31 -21.75
C GLY A 18 23.89 10.42 -20.58
N TYR A 19 24.23 9.13 -20.66
CA TYR A 19 23.86 8.10 -19.67
C TYR A 19 24.71 8.08 -18.39
N LEU A 20 25.77 8.89 -18.32
CA LEU A 20 26.69 9.02 -17.18
C LEU A 20 26.43 10.33 -16.42
N ALA A 21 25.16 10.66 -16.21
CA ALA A 21 24.74 11.92 -15.62
C ALA A 21 25.30 12.10 -14.18
N SER A 22 25.59 11.01 -13.46
CA SER A 22 26.15 11.07 -12.10
C SER A 22 27.63 11.45 -12.04
N SER A 23 28.40 11.28 -13.13
CA SER A 23 29.85 11.57 -13.18
C SER A 23 30.19 12.79 -14.03
N CYS A 24 29.18 13.56 -14.42
CA CYS A 24 29.36 14.74 -15.25
C CYS A 24 29.95 15.91 -14.43
N PRO A 25 30.85 16.73 -14.99
CA PRO A 25 31.29 17.97 -14.35
C PRO A 25 30.09 18.86 -14.01
N ALA A 26 30.12 19.53 -12.85
CA ALA A 26 29.00 20.34 -12.31
C ALA A 26 28.50 21.45 -13.26
N ASP A 27 29.30 21.83 -14.25
CA ASP A 27 29.00 22.87 -15.23
C ASP A 27 28.14 22.37 -16.41
N GLN A 28 27.88 21.05 -16.47
CA GLN A 28 27.17 20.37 -17.56
C GLN A 28 25.92 19.65 -17.03
N VAL A 29 24.92 20.43 -16.61
CA VAL A 29 23.63 19.94 -16.13
C VAL A 29 22.55 20.01 -17.22
N SER A 30 21.56 19.11 -17.15
CA SER A 30 20.38 19.20 -18.02
C SER A 30 19.60 20.50 -17.74
N PRO A 31 19.12 21.24 -18.75
CA PRO A 31 18.35 22.48 -18.58
C PRO A 31 16.90 22.24 -18.10
N LEU A 32 16.63 21.11 -17.46
CA LEU A 32 15.29 20.72 -16.99
C LEU A 32 14.96 21.37 -15.67
N ASN A 33 13.72 21.82 -15.53
CA ASN A 33 13.23 22.41 -14.31
C ASN A 33 12.95 21.32 -13.25
N VAL A 34 13.46 21.51 -12.03
CA VAL A 34 13.23 20.63 -10.86
C VAL A 34 11.74 20.41 -10.57
N TRP A 35 10.89 21.39 -10.86
CA TRP A 35 9.44 21.30 -10.63
C TRP A 35 8.75 20.15 -11.39
N ILE A 36 9.36 19.62 -12.45
CA ILE A 36 8.79 18.49 -13.18
C ILE A 36 8.85 17.21 -12.32
N GLN A 37 9.81 17.10 -11.40
CA GLN A 37 9.91 15.98 -10.46
C GLN A 37 8.77 15.97 -9.43
N THR A 38 8.12 17.12 -9.17
CA THR A 38 7.00 17.24 -8.22
C THR A 38 5.86 16.27 -8.55
N GLY A 39 5.63 15.96 -9.83
CA GLY A 39 4.62 14.98 -10.24
C GLY A 39 4.82 13.59 -9.62
N THR A 40 6.07 13.13 -9.47
CA THR A 40 6.37 11.84 -8.82
C THR A 40 5.95 11.86 -7.36
N TYR A 41 6.28 12.92 -6.62
CA TYR A 41 6.00 13.02 -5.19
C TYR A 41 4.50 13.10 -4.90
N VAL A 42 3.75 13.86 -5.71
CA VAL A 42 2.29 13.97 -5.57
C VAL A 42 1.62 12.61 -5.78
N LEU A 43 2.01 11.88 -6.83
CA LEU A 43 1.42 10.56 -7.13
C LEU A 43 1.73 9.52 -6.06
N ILE A 44 2.94 9.53 -5.50
CA ILE A 44 3.32 8.63 -4.40
C ILE A 44 2.51 8.97 -3.14
N ALA A 45 2.42 10.24 -2.77
CA ALA A 45 1.68 10.67 -1.58
C ALA A 45 0.20 10.28 -1.66
N LEU A 46 -0.44 10.47 -2.82
CA LEU A 46 -1.82 10.04 -3.04
C LEU A 46 -1.97 8.51 -2.91
N SER A 47 -1.03 7.75 -3.47
CA SER A 47 -1.05 6.29 -3.38
C SER A 47 -0.86 5.79 -1.95
N GLU A 48 0.01 6.45 -1.19
CA GLU A 48 0.29 6.10 0.21
C GLU A 48 -0.91 6.36 1.12
N ILE A 49 -1.59 7.49 0.95
CA ILE A 49 -2.83 7.79 1.69
C ILE A 49 -3.90 6.73 1.40
N LEU A 50 -4.11 6.42 0.12
CA LEU A 50 -5.13 5.46 -0.29
C LEU A 50 -4.82 4.03 0.17
N ALA A 51 -3.56 3.59 0.15
CA ALA A 51 -3.21 2.22 0.52
C ALA A 51 -2.98 2.04 2.03
N SER A 52 -2.28 2.97 2.67
CA SER A 52 -1.86 2.84 4.06
C SER A 52 -2.99 3.12 5.04
N ILE A 53 -3.68 4.26 4.89
CA ILE A 53 -4.74 4.65 5.84
C ILE A 53 -5.93 3.70 5.73
N THR A 54 -6.43 3.46 4.52
CA THR A 54 -7.57 2.56 4.33
C THR A 54 -7.23 1.11 4.71
N GLY A 55 -6.02 0.64 4.37
CA GLY A 55 -5.58 -0.71 4.70
C GLY A 55 -5.48 -0.94 6.20
N LEU A 56 -4.98 0.05 6.94
CA LEU A 56 -4.93 0.02 8.41
C LEU A 56 -6.33 0.04 9.02
N GLU A 57 -7.21 0.93 8.56
CA GLU A 57 -8.59 1.04 9.04
C GLU A 57 -9.38 -0.25 8.78
N TYR A 58 -9.22 -0.82 7.59
CA TYR A 58 -9.81 -2.11 7.21
C TYR A 58 -9.27 -3.24 8.09
N ALA A 59 -7.95 -3.32 8.28
CA ALA A 59 -7.31 -4.32 9.13
C ALA A 59 -7.80 -4.23 10.58
N PHE A 60 -7.97 -3.03 11.13
CA PHE A 60 -8.50 -2.82 12.48
C PHE A 60 -9.97 -3.22 12.63
N THR A 61 -10.79 -2.94 11.61
CA THR A 61 -12.23 -3.20 11.64
C THR A 61 -12.52 -4.70 11.50
N LYS A 62 -11.73 -5.41 10.68
CA LYS A 62 -11.89 -6.85 10.43
C LYS A 62 -11.12 -7.76 11.41
N ALA A 63 -10.15 -7.23 12.15
CA ALA A 63 -9.40 -8.02 13.12
C ALA A 63 -10.23 -8.38 14.38
N PRO A 64 -10.20 -9.64 14.84
CA PRO A 64 -10.89 -10.05 16.06
C PRO A 64 -10.32 -9.32 17.28
N LYS A 65 -11.18 -9.04 18.27
CA LYS A 65 -10.90 -8.13 19.41
C LYS A 65 -9.57 -8.41 20.12
N ASN A 66 -9.15 -9.67 20.20
CA ASN A 66 -7.94 -10.09 20.91
C ASN A 66 -6.67 -10.17 20.03
N MET A 67 -6.75 -9.95 18.71
CA MET A 67 -5.61 -10.08 17.78
C MET A 67 -5.30 -8.80 17.00
N ARG A 68 -5.95 -7.68 17.29
CA ARG A 68 -5.71 -6.40 16.60
C ARG A 68 -4.23 -6.00 16.56
N SER A 69 -3.52 -6.15 17.69
CA SER A 69 -2.10 -5.85 17.77
C SER A 69 -1.22 -6.77 16.92
N LEU A 70 -1.63 -8.03 16.71
CA LEU A 70 -0.90 -8.98 15.86
C LEU A 70 -1.08 -8.65 14.36
N VAL A 71 -2.31 -8.32 13.95
CA VAL A 71 -2.57 -7.94 12.56
C VAL A 71 -1.80 -6.66 12.19
N MET A 72 -1.75 -5.70 13.12
CA MET A 72 -0.96 -4.47 12.95
C MET A 72 0.55 -4.71 12.91
N SER A 73 1.08 -5.63 13.72
CA SER A 73 2.52 -5.95 13.67
C SER A 73 2.92 -6.65 12.38
N VAL A 74 2.04 -7.50 11.82
CA VAL A 74 2.25 -8.10 10.49
C VAL A 74 2.26 -7.04 9.40
N PHE A 75 1.38 -6.02 9.46
CA PHE A 75 1.41 -4.90 8.52
C PHE A 75 2.75 -4.15 8.56
N LEU A 76 3.23 -3.79 9.75
CA LEU A 76 4.54 -3.14 9.91
C LEU A 76 5.70 -4.03 9.47
N PHE A 77 5.61 -5.34 9.70
CA PHE A 77 6.60 -6.31 9.25
C PHE A 77 6.68 -6.36 7.71
N MET A 78 5.55 -6.27 7.01
CA MET A 78 5.54 -6.18 5.55
C MET A 78 6.22 -4.91 5.03
N THR A 79 6.05 -3.78 5.73
CA THR A 79 6.80 -2.55 5.41
C THR A 79 8.30 -2.74 5.61
N ALA A 80 8.72 -3.38 6.70
CA ALA A 80 10.13 -3.68 6.95
C ALA A 80 10.72 -4.61 5.87
N LEU A 81 9.96 -5.63 5.45
CA LEU A 81 10.35 -6.52 4.35
C LEU A 81 10.47 -5.75 3.03
N SER A 82 9.53 -4.86 2.73
CA SER A 82 9.60 -3.99 1.55
C SER A 82 10.87 -3.14 1.54
N SER A 83 11.24 -2.55 2.68
CA SER A 83 12.48 -1.77 2.80
C SER A 83 13.73 -2.63 2.63
N ALA A 84 13.76 -3.84 3.20
CA ALA A 84 14.88 -4.77 3.04
C ALA A 84 15.07 -5.20 1.58
N ILE A 85 13.96 -5.44 0.87
CA ILE A 85 14.00 -5.70 -0.57
C ILE A 85 14.52 -4.47 -1.31
N GLY A 86 14.06 -3.26 -0.96
CA GLY A 86 14.55 -2.01 -1.54
C GLY A 86 16.07 -1.85 -1.44
N GLU A 87 16.65 -2.14 -0.27
CA GLU A 87 18.10 -2.14 -0.05
C GLU A 87 18.82 -3.18 -0.91
N ALA A 88 18.25 -4.38 -1.09
CA ALA A 88 18.84 -5.40 -1.96
C ALA A 88 18.95 -4.92 -3.43
N PHE A 89 18.01 -4.09 -3.89
CA PHE A 89 18.00 -3.51 -5.22
C PHE A 89 18.86 -2.24 -5.37
N VAL A 90 19.52 -1.75 -4.30
CA VAL A 90 20.35 -0.53 -4.37
C VAL A 90 21.53 -0.68 -5.36
N SER A 91 22.05 -1.90 -5.50
CA SER A 91 23.13 -2.21 -6.47
C SER A 91 22.72 -1.99 -7.93
N LEU A 92 21.41 -2.11 -8.24
CA LEU A 92 20.85 -1.86 -9.57
C LEU A 92 20.63 -0.36 -9.86
N SER A 93 20.85 0.50 -8.86
CA SER A 93 20.71 1.96 -8.97
C SER A 93 21.96 2.66 -9.55
N SER A 94 22.84 1.92 -10.23
CA SER A 94 24.02 2.49 -10.90
C SER A 94 23.67 2.96 -12.32
N ASP A 95 24.24 4.09 -12.77
CA ASP A 95 24.15 4.55 -14.17
C ASP A 95 24.67 3.43 -15.12
N PRO A 96 23.99 3.08 -16.24
CA PRO A 96 22.78 3.65 -16.86
C PRO A 96 21.47 2.88 -16.57
N LEU A 97 21.47 1.98 -15.57
CA LEU A 97 20.34 1.06 -15.31
C LEU A 97 19.17 1.71 -14.55
N LEU A 98 19.26 2.99 -14.20
CA LEU A 98 18.24 3.70 -13.42
C LEU A 98 16.85 3.73 -14.10
N VAL A 99 16.81 3.98 -15.41
CA VAL A 99 15.54 3.95 -16.19
C VAL A 99 14.94 2.55 -16.17
N TRP A 100 15.78 1.52 -16.29
CA TRP A 100 15.34 0.13 -16.26
C TRP A 100 14.82 -0.24 -14.87
N ASN A 101 15.47 0.21 -13.80
CA ASN A 101 15.02 -0.01 -12.43
C ASN A 101 13.62 0.60 -12.20
N TYR A 102 13.42 1.87 -12.54
CA TYR A 102 12.11 2.50 -12.41
C TYR A 102 11.05 1.90 -13.33
N GLY A 103 11.44 1.46 -14.53
CA GLY A 103 10.57 0.77 -15.48
C GLY A 103 10.09 -0.58 -14.94
N VAL A 104 11.01 -1.44 -14.50
CA VAL A 104 10.70 -2.77 -13.95
C VAL A 104 9.86 -2.64 -12.68
N MET A 105 10.20 -1.74 -11.76
CA MET A 105 9.39 -1.50 -10.56
C MET A 105 7.99 -0.97 -10.89
N GLY A 106 7.87 -0.17 -11.96
CA GLY A 106 6.56 0.27 -12.47
C GLY A 106 5.71 -0.87 -13.01
N VAL A 107 6.31 -1.78 -13.78
CA VAL A 107 5.61 -2.96 -14.32
C VAL A 107 5.23 -3.93 -13.19
N LEU A 108 6.14 -4.22 -12.27
CA LEU A 108 5.88 -5.09 -11.12
C LEU A 108 4.75 -4.54 -10.25
N ALA A 109 4.73 -3.24 -9.98
CA ALA A 109 3.64 -2.59 -9.24
C ALA A 109 2.30 -2.64 -9.99
N GLY A 110 2.32 -2.51 -11.32
CA GLY A 110 1.11 -2.65 -12.14
C GLY A 110 0.56 -4.08 -12.12
N VAL A 111 1.43 -5.07 -12.29
CA VAL A 111 1.06 -6.50 -12.24
C VAL A 111 0.56 -6.88 -10.85
N SER A 112 1.22 -6.44 -9.78
CA SER A 112 0.78 -6.72 -8.41
C SER A 112 -0.56 -6.06 -8.10
N GLY A 113 -0.82 -4.85 -8.57
CA GLY A 113 -2.11 -4.18 -8.45
C GLY A 113 -3.24 -4.93 -9.16
N ILE A 114 -2.99 -5.41 -10.39
CA ILE A 114 -3.98 -6.20 -11.15
C ILE A 114 -4.24 -7.55 -10.46
N ALA A 115 -3.17 -8.23 -10.03
CA ALA A 115 -3.29 -9.51 -9.32
C ALA A 115 -4.05 -9.35 -8.00
N PHE A 116 -3.78 -8.27 -7.25
CA PHE A 116 -4.50 -7.94 -6.03
C PHE A 116 -5.99 -7.73 -6.30
N TRP A 117 -6.32 -6.92 -7.31
CA TRP A 117 -7.71 -6.68 -7.70
C TRP A 117 -8.45 -7.98 -8.06
N TRP A 118 -7.81 -8.88 -8.83
CA TRP A 118 -8.41 -10.18 -9.15
C TRP A 118 -8.59 -11.09 -7.94
N SER A 119 -7.66 -11.09 -6.99
CA SER A 119 -7.76 -11.93 -5.80
C SER A 119 -8.80 -11.43 -4.81
N VAL A 120 -8.97 -10.11 -4.69
CA VAL A 120 -9.80 -9.50 -3.64
C VAL A 120 -11.25 -9.28 -4.10
N ARG A 121 -11.53 -9.20 -5.41
CA ARG A 121 -12.91 -9.03 -5.91
C ARG A 121 -13.91 -10.06 -5.36
N ASP A 122 -13.47 -11.30 -5.16
CA ASP A 122 -14.35 -12.37 -4.67
C ASP A 122 -14.52 -12.30 -3.14
N LEU A 123 -13.59 -11.67 -2.43
CA LEU A 123 -13.71 -11.33 -1.01
C LEU A 123 -14.65 -10.14 -0.82
N ASP A 124 -14.47 -9.07 -1.60
CA ASP A 124 -15.34 -7.88 -1.57
C ASP A 124 -16.80 -8.24 -1.80
N ARG A 125 -17.10 -9.11 -2.79
CA ARG A 125 -18.48 -9.56 -3.04
C ARG A 125 -19.09 -10.29 -1.84
N LYS A 126 -18.29 -11.07 -1.11
CA LYS A 126 -18.76 -11.77 0.10
C LYS A 126 -18.97 -10.81 1.27
N GLU A 127 -18.14 -9.79 1.38
CA GLU A 127 -18.34 -8.75 2.40
C GLU A 127 -19.62 -7.97 2.15
N ASP A 128 -19.91 -7.59 0.90
CA ASP A 128 -21.15 -6.91 0.53
C ASP A 128 -22.39 -7.75 0.86
N GLU A 129 -22.32 -9.06 0.59
CA GLU A 129 -23.39 -10.00 0.93
C GLU A 129 -23.61 -10.06 2.46
N LEU A 130 -22.54 -10.22 3.24
CA LEU A 130 -22.60 -10.26 4.70
C LEU A 130 -23.09 -8.94 5.31
N ASN A 131 -22.70 -7.80 4.73
CA ASN A 131 -23.15 -6.47 5.15
C ASN A 131 -24.62 -6.21 4.79
N SER A 132 -25.19 -6.97 3.84
CA SER A 132 -26.60 -6.86 3.42
C SER A 132 -27.57 -7.72 4.22
N LEU A 133 -27.06 -8.62 5.06
CA LEU A 133 -27.89 -9.43 5.96
C LEU A 133 -28.31 -8.58 7.17
N ASP A 134 -29.60 -8.65 7.53
CA ASP A 134 -30.14 -7.98 8.72
C ASP A 134 -29.40 -8.47 9.98
N GLU A 135 -28.97 -7.55 10.85
CA GLU A 135 -28.24 -7.91 12.07
C GLU A 135 -29.10 -8.86 12.91
N GLY A 136 -28.71 -10.13 12.99
CA GLY A 136 -29.46 -11.14 13.72
C GLY A 136 -29.64 -10.76 15.19
N HIS A 137 -30.80 -10.21 15.53
CA HIS A 137 -31.20 -9.96 16.91
C HIS A 137 -31.31 -11.31 17.63
N LEU A 138 -30.33 -11.61 18.49
CA LEU A 138 -30.48 -12.68 19.48
C LEU A 138 -31.61 -12.25 20.43
N HIS A 139 -32.80 -12.81 20.23
CA HIS A 139 -33.84 -12.83 21.25
C HIS A 139 -33.31 -13.66 22.43
N THR A 140 -32.64 -13.00 23.38
CA THR A 140 -32.35 -13.57 24.70
C THR A 140 -33.67 -13.84 25.39
N THR A 141 -34.22 -15.03 25.13
CA THR A 141 -35.38 -15.56 25.84
C THR A 141 -34.87 -16.43 26.98
N ASP A 142 -34.07 -15.87 27.89
CA ASP A 142 -33.93 -16.48 29.20
C ASP A 142 -33.41 -15.48 30.23
N GLY A 143 -34.12 -15.37 31.35
CA GLY A 143 -33.86 -14.35 32.37
C GLY A 143 -35.10 -13.96 33.16
N LYS A 144 -36.30 -14.31 32.69
CA LYS A 144 -37.55 -14.10 33.46
C LYS A 144 -37.89 -15.25 34.42
N HIS A 145 -37.15 -16.36 34.45
CA HIS A 145 -37.42 -17.49 35.34
C HIS A 145 -36.59 -17.53 36.65
N MET A 146 -35.72 -16.55 36.90
CA MET A 146 -34.98 -16.50 38.18
C MET A 146 -35.67 -15.65 39.28
N ASP A 147 -36.57 -14.73 38.94
CA ASP A 147 -37.20 -13.83 39.95
C ASP A 147 -38.43 -14.44 40.66
N GLU A 148 -39.00 -15.53 40.15
CA GLU A 148 -40.12 -16.23 40.82
C GLU A 148 -39.66 -17.27 41.84
N ARG A 149 -38.41 -17.75 41.75
CA ARG A 149 -37.87 -18.73 42.72
C ARG A 149 -37.40 -18.08 44.02
N GLU A 150 -37.11 -16.78 44.03
CA GLU A 150 -36.74 -16.03 45.24
C GLU A 150 -37.97 -15.53 46.04
N LYS A 151 -39.12 -15.32 45.39
CA LYS A 151 -40.35 -14.84 46.06
C LYS A 151 -41.20 -15.94 46.71
N GLY A 152 -40.86 -17.22 46.49
CA GLY A 152 -41.58 -18.37 47.05
C GLY A 152 -40.93 -19.01 48.29
N ILE A 153 -39.87 -18.41 48.84
CA ILE A 153 -39.14 -18.93 50.02
C ILE A 153 -39.18 -17.92 51.19
N LEU A 154 -40.12 -16.95 51.15
CA LEU A 154 -40.52 -16.15 52.32
C LEU A 154 -41.85 -16.67 52.88
#